data_AF-A0A7Y4WWZ0-F1
#
_entry.id   AF-A0A7Y4WWZ0-F1
#
_cell.length_a   1.000
_cell.length_b   1.000
_cell.length_c   1.000
_cell.angle_alpha   90.00
_cell.angle_beta   90.00
_cell.angle_gamma   90.00
#
_symmetry.space_group_name_H-M   'P 1'
#
loop_
_entity.id
_entity.type
_entity.pdbx_description
1 polymer ?
#
loop_
_entity_poly.entity_id
_entity_poly.type
_entity_poly.pdbx_seq_one_letter_code
_entity_poly.pdbx_strand_id
1 'polypeptide(L)' 'MIFLIEYNRRRGELVTFKRFADDDRRLAANERLQLELELNRRGVEHEVVILEASSEAAVRRTHRRYFETLAELVEPI' A
#
# COMPACT_ATOMS: atom_id res chain seq x y z
N MET A 1 13.92 2.62 0.26
CA MET A 1 12.85 2.81 1.26
C MET A 1 11.81 1.71 1.11
N ILE A 2 11.10 1.41 2.20
CA ILE A 2 10.05 0.40 2.22
C ILE A 2 8.71 1.08 2.49
N PHE A 3 7.66 0.64 1.80
CA PHE A 3 6.32 1.21 1.86
C PHE A 3 5.30 0.12 2.18
N LEU A 4 4.50 0.32 3.21
CA LEU A 4 3.37 -0.55 3.54
C LEU A 4 2.08 0.12 3.07
N ILE A 5 1.31 -0.60 2.28
CA ILE A 5 0.05 -0.15 1.70
C ILE A 5 -1.06 -1.07 2.18
N GLU A 6 -2.17 -0.47 2.62
CA GLU A 6 -3.45 -1.11 2.77
C GLU A 6 -4.41 -0.52 1.75
N TYR A 7 -5.03 -1.37 0.95
CA TYR A 7 -5.86 -0.96 -0.17
C TYR A 7 -7.21 -1.68 -0.14
N ASN A 8 -8.28 -0.90 -0.15
CA ASN A 8 -9.62 -1.44 -0.30
C ASN A 8 -9.88 -1.72 -1.78
N ARG A 9 -9.75 -3.00 -2.19
CA ARG A 9 -9.97 -3.41 -3.58
C ARG A 9 -11.39 -3.16 -4.08
N ARG A 10 -12.39 -3.25 -3.20
CA ARG A 10 -13.81 -3.09 -3.57
C ARG A 10 -14.15 -1.63 -3.87
N ARG A 11 -13.57 -0.71 -3.11
CA ARG A 11 -13.79 0.74 -3.27
C ARG A 11 -12.75 1.42 -4.16
N GLY A 12 -11.65 0.74 -4.44
CA GLY A 12 -10.54 1.31 -5.20
C GLY A 12 -9.83 2.43 -4.43
N GLU A 13 -9.65 2.25 -3.12
CA GLU A 13 -9.22 3.33 -2.22
C GLU A 13 -7.99 2.92 -1.40
N LEU A 14 -7.03 3.83 -1.31
CA LEU A 14 -5.88 3.73 -0.40
C LEU A 14 -6.35 4.01 1.03
N VAL A 15 -6.25 3.01 1.90
CA VAL A 15 -6.66 3.12 3.31
C VAL A 15 -5.48 3.57 4.17
N THR A 16 -4.33 2.91 4.00
CA THR A 16 -3.13 3.18 4.79
C THR A 16 -1.91 3.22 3.89
N PHE A 17 -1.04 4.21 4.13
CA PHE A 17 0.28 4.30 3.50
C PHE A 17 1.32 4.69 4.56
N LYS A 18 2.24 3.76 4.87
CA LYS A 18 3.33 3.95 5.83
C LYS A 18 4.68 3.81 5.13
N ARG A 19 5.66 4.59 5.59
CA ARG A 19 7.05 4.54 5.09
C ARG A 19 7.99 4.03 6.17
N PHE A 20 9.00 3.32 5.74
CA PHE A 20 10.04 2.74 6.58
C PHE A 20 11.41 2.95 5.89
N ALA A 21 12.47 3.01 6.69
CA ALA A 21 13.82 2.96 6.15
C ALA A 21 14.11 1.57 5.57
N ASP A 22 15.17 1.45 4.77
CA ASP A 22 15.57 0.17 4.18
C ASP A 22 15.99 -0.86 5.24
N ASP A 23 16.55 -0.39 6.36
CA ASP A 23 16.95 -1.24 7.48
C ASP A 23 15.76 -1.70 8.35
N ASP A 24 14.59 -1.07 8.20
CA ASP A 24 13.38 -1.35 8.97
C ASP A 24 12.52 -2.48 8.38
N ARG A 25 13.10 -3.33 7.52
CA ARG A 25 12.36 -4.40 6.83
C ARG A 25 11.60 -5.34 7.78
N ARG A 26 12.20 -5.66 8.93
CA ARG A 26 11.56 -6.49 9.97
C ARG A 26 10.36 -5.78 10.60
N LEU A 27 10.49 -4.48 10.85
CA LEU A 27 9.43 -3.66 11.40
C LEU A 27 8.26 -3.58 10.41
N ALA A 28 8.54 -3.30 9.14
CA ALA A 28 7.53 -3.27 8.08
C ALA A 28 6.78 -4.60 7.94
N ALA A 29 7.49 -5.74 8.01
CA ALA A 29 6.89 -7.07 7.95
C ALA A 29 5.99 -7.36 9.18
N ASN A 30 6.40 -6.94 10.38
CA ASN A 30 5.59 -7.10 11.58
C ASN A 30 4.33 -6.23 11.52
N GLU A 31 4.46 -4.96 11.12
CA GLU A 31 3.33 -4.04 10.91
C GLU A 31 2.33 -4.59 9.90
N ARG A 32 2.82 -5.16 8.79
CA ARG A 32 1.98 -5.86 7.81
C ARG A 32 1.18 -6.99 8.46
N LEU A 33 1.86 -7.87 9.21
CA LEU A 33 1.20 -9.01 9.86
C LEU A 33 0.15 -8.57 10.88
N GLN A 34 0.45 -7.56 11.70
CA GLN A 34 -0.52 -7.03 12.66
C GLN A 34 -1.75 -6.46 11.95
N LEU A 35 -1.56 -5.76 10.84
CA LEU A 35 -2.66 -5.20 10.06
C LEU A 35 -3.51 -6.30 9.41
N GLU A 36 -2.90 -7.32 8.81
CA GLU A 36 -3.61 -8.47 8.24
C GLU A 36 -4.44 -9.20 9.31
N LEU A 37 -3.91 -9.37 10.53
CA LEU A 37 -4.62 -9.96 11.66
C LEU A 37 -5.80 -9.09 12.14
N GLU A 38 -5.62 -7.76 12.21
CA GLU A 38 -6.69 -6.85 12.59
C GLU A 38 -7.84 -6.88 11.57
N LEU A 39 -7.50 -6.82 10.27
CA LEU A 39 -8.47 -6.89 9.19
C LEU A 39 -9.24 -8.21 9.20
N ASN A 40 -8.54 -9.33 9.42
CA ASN A 40 -9.16 -10.64 9.54
C ASN A 40 -10.14 -10.70 10.72
N ARG A 41 -9.76 -10.19 11.90
CA ARG A 41 -10.63 -10.12 13.08
C ARG A 41 -11.89 -9.28 12.82
N ARG A 42 -11.79 -8.25 11.99
CA ARG A 42 -12.90 -7.36 11.62
C ARG A 42 -13.74 -7.89 10.45
N GLY A 43 -13.34 -9.00 9.83
CA GLY A 43 -13.99 -9.53 8.62
C GLY A 43 -13.86 -8.61 7.41
N VAL A 44 -12.82 -7.78 7.38
CA VAL A 44 -12.57 -6.80 6.32
C VAL A 44 -11.58 -7.37 5.31
N GLU A 45 -11.98 -7.41 4.04
CA GLU A 45 -11.17 -7.92 2.95
C GLU A 45 -10.43 -6.76 2.24
N HIS A 46 -9.27 -6.39 2.77
CA HIS A 46 -8.36 -5.41 2.16
C HIS A 46 -7.07 -6.08 1.67
N GLU A 47 -6.46 -5.50 0.64
CA GLU A 47 -5.15 -5.90 0.13
C GLU A 47 -4.06 -5.20 0.95
N VAL A 48 -3.15 -5.96 1.56
CA VAL A 48 -2.01 -5.41 2.30
C VAL A 48 -0.72 -5.80 1.59
N VAL A 49 0.09 -4.82 1.19
CA VAL A 49 1.31 -5.05 0.40
C VAL A 49 2.48 -4.22 0.91
N ILE A 50 3.69 -4.80 0.84
CA ILE A 50 4.95 -4.08 1.05
C ILE A 50 5.62 -3.89 -0.30
N LEU A 51 6.04 -2.65 -0.59
CA LEU A 51 6.77 -2.27 -1.78
C LEU A 51 8.12 -1.66 -1.41
N GLU A 52 9.14 -1.92 -2.20
CA GLU A 52 10.46 -1.31 -2.05
C GLU A 52 10.70 -0.36 -3.23
N ALA A 53 11.13 0.87 -2.93
CA ALA A 53 11.50 1.84 -3.96
C ALA A 53 12.52 2.84 -3.45
N SER A 54 13.21 3.51 -4.38
CA SER A 54 14.21 4.54 -4.06
C SER A 54 13.60 5.81 -3.43
N SER A 55 12.31 6.06 -3.62
CA SER A 55 11.58 7.20 -3.04
C SER A 55 10.07 6.98 -3.10
N GLU A 56 9.31 7.82 -2.37
CA GLU A 56 7.85 7.84 -2.47
C GLU A 56 7.38 8.20 -3.90
N ALA A 57 8.03 9.15 -4.57
CA ALA A 57 7.70 9.50 -5.94
C ALA A 57 7.88 8.31 -6.90
N ALA A 58 8.94 7.50 -6.68
CA ALA A 58 9.19 6.31 -7.47
C ALA A 58 8.09 5.25 -7.28
N VAL A 59 7.66 4.97 -6.04
CA VAL A 59 6.60 3.97 -5.79
C VAL A 59 5.24 4.44 -6.33
N ARG A 60 4.93 5.73 -6.20
CA ARG A 60 3.70 6.30 -6.78
C ARG A 60 3.67 6.16 -8.30
N ARG A 61 4.79 6.42 -8.97
CA ARG A 61 4.90 6.32 -10.43
C ARG A 61 4.80 4.89 -10.95
N THR A 62 5.38 3.92 -10.24
CA THR A 62 5.44 2.51 -10.69
C THR A 62 4.25 1.67 -10.24
N HIS A 63 3.60 2.03 -9.13
CA HIS A 63 2.47 1.32 -8.55
C HIS A 63 1.22 2.22 -8.45
N ARG A 64 0.95 2.96 -9.52
CA ARG A 64 -0.13 3.95 -9.65
C ARG A 64 -1.50 3.43 -9.21
N ARG A 65 -1.78 2.14 -9.43
CA ARG A 65 -3.02 1.48 -9.01
C ARG A 65 -3.40 1.73 -7.55
N TYR A 66 -2.42 1.92 -6.65
CA TYR A 66 -2.69 2.16 -5.24
C TYR A 66 -2.89 3.64 -4.89
N PHE A 67 -2.61 4.56 -5.80
CA PHE A 67 -2.57 6.01 -5.54
C PHE A 67 -3.49 6.82 -6.45
N GLU A 68 -3.79 6.30 -7.63
CA GLU A 68 -4.63 6.94 -8.63
C GLU A 68 -6.01 6.27 -8.63
N THR A 69 -7.04 7.11 -8.67
CA THR A 69 -8.42 6.65 -8.88
C THR A 69 -8.59 6.15 -10.33
N LEU A 70 -9.59 5.31 -10.58
CA LEU A 70 -9.94 4.90 -11.95
C LEU A 70 -10.16 6.11 -12.88
N ALA A 71 -10.53 7.29 -12.36
CA ALA A 71 -10.69 8.51 -13.15
C ALA A 71 -9.35 9.10 -13.61
N GLU A 72 -8.27 8.96 -12.83
CA GLU A 72 -6.94 9.48 -13.16
C GLU A 72 -6.16 8.54 -14.10
N LEU A 73 -6.50 7.24 -14.11
CA LEU A 73 -5.90 6.24 -15.01
C LEU A 73 -6.46 6.28 -16.45
N VAL A 74 -7.48 7.09 -16.72
CA VAL A 74 -8.20 7.14 -18.02
C VAL A 74 -7.86 8.38 -18.85
N GLU A 75 -6.93 9.25 -18.41
CA GLU A 75 -6.47 10.32 -19.30
C GLU A 75 -5.69 9.75 -20.50
N PRO A 76 -6.20 9.91 -21.74
CA PRO A 76 -5.44 9.56 -22.94
C PRO A 76 -4.34 10.61 -23.13
N ILE A 77 -3.13 10.12 -23.41
CA ILE A 77 -2.03 10.92 -23.97
C ILE A 77 -2.41 11.36 -25.39
#